data_AF-A0AAX6RPT9-F1
#
_entry.id   AF-A0AAX6RPT9-F1
#
_cell.length_a   1.000
_cell.length_b   1.000
_cell.length_c   1.000
_cell.angle_alpha   90.00
_cell.angle_beta   90.00
_cell.angle_gamma   90.00
#
_symmetry.space_group_name_H-M   'P 1'
#
loop_
_entity.id
_entity.type
_entity.pdbx_description
1 polymer ?
#
loop_
_entity_poly.entity_id
_entity_poly.type
_entity_poly.pdbx_seq_one_letter_code
_entity_poly.pdbx_strand_id
1 'polypeptide(L)'
;MAEDSESAASQQSLELDDQDTCGIDGDNEEETEHTAGSPGGDLGAKKKKKKQKRKKEKPNSGGTKSDSASDSQEIKIHQPSKNATIPMQKLQDIQRAVELLSACQGPARNIDEAAKRRYQFWDTQPVPKLNEIITSHGAIEPDKDNVRQEPYSLPQGFMWDTLDLSNAEVLKELYTLLNENYVEDDDNMFRFDYSPEFLLWALRPPAWLLQWHCGVRVSSNKKLVGFISAIPANIRIYDRYWHRSLNPRKLVEVKFSHLSRNMTLQRTMKLYRLPDVTKTSGLRPMEPKDIKAVQELINSYLKQFHLAPVMDEEEVAHWFLPREHIIDTFVVESSSGKLTDFLSFYTLPSTVMHHPAHKSLKAAYSFYNIHTETPLLDLMNDALIIAKLKGFDVFNALDLMENKTFLEKLKFGVGDGNLQYYLYNWRCPGTDSEKGAPADDVWVAQ
;
A
#
# COMPACT_ATOMS: atom_id res chain seq x y z
N MET A 1 -32.10 35.71 -54.86
CA MET A 1 -33.16 36.72 -54.88
C MET A 1 -34.12 36.40 -53.75
N ALA A 2 -34.58 37.43 -53.05
CA ALA A 2 -35.87 37.57 -52.34
C ALA A 2 -37.08 36.91 -53.09
N GLU A 3 -38.31 36.72 -52.59
CA GLU A 3 -39.06 36.95 -51.32
C GLU A 3 -40.42 36.21 -51.50
N ASP A 4 -41.32 35.94 -50.52
CA ASP A 4 -41.23 35.53 -49.10
C ASP A 4 -42.66 35.12 -48.62
N SER A 5 -42.85 34.45 -47.45
CA SER A 5 -44.19 34.38 -46.81
C SER A 5 -44.19 33.92 -45.33
N GLU A 6 -44.80 34.73 -44.47
CA GLU A 6 -45.16 34.40 -43.07
C GLU A 6 -46.51 33.68 -42.97
N SER A 7 -46.70 32.86 -41.91
CA SER A 7 -47.95 32.90 -41.12
C SER A 7 -47.71 32.28 -39.74
N ALA A 8 -48.27 32.89 -38.69
CA ALA A 8 -48.05 32.50 -37.29
C ALA A 8 -49.31 31.92 -36.63
N ALA A 9 -49.15 30.96 -35.70
CA ALA A 9 -50.17 30.59 -34.72
C ALA A 9 -49.59 29.89 -33.47
N SER A 10 -49.28 30.70 -32.45
CA SER A 10 -49.70 30.53 -31.04
C SER A 10 -49.54 29.20 -30.26
N GLN A 11 -48.77 29.32 -29.16
CA GLN A 11 -49.08 28.96 -27.76
C GLN A 11 -48.33 27.82 -27.03
N GLN A 12 -47.82 28.22 -25.84
CA GLN A 12 -47.49 27.46 -24.63
C GLN A 12 -46.27 26.51 -24.66
N SER A 13 -45.12 27.05 -24.22
CA SER A 13 -44.03 26.32 -23.58
C SER A 13 -43.86 26.80 -22.14
N LEU A 14 -43.83 25.87 -21.19
CA LEU A 14 -43.65 26.15 -19.76
C LEU A 14 -42.18 26.43 -19.44
N GLU A 15 -41.92 27.48 -18.68
CA GLU A 15 -40.65 27.68 -17.98
C GLU A 15 -40.61 26.78 -16.74
N LEU A 16 -39.50 26.07 -16.55
CA LEU A 16 -39.12 25.47 -15.27
C LEU A 16 -37.62 25.71 -15.09
N ASP A 17 -37.30 26.57 -14.13
CA ASP A 17 -35.94 26.72 -13.59
C ASP A 17 -35.51 25.45 -12.88
N ASP A 18 -34.22 25.11 -12.98
CA ASP A 18 -33.50 24.27 -12.03
C ASP A 18 -32.00 24.65 -12.08
N GLN A 19 -31.65 25.77 -11.43
CA GLN A 19 -30.29 26.02 -10.96
C GLN A 19 -30.23 25.64 -9.49
N ASP A 20 -29.60 24.50 -9.17
CA ASP A 20 -29.36 24.09 -7.79
C ASP A 20 -27.87 23.85 -7.54
N THR A 21 -27.12 24.96 -7.57
CA THR A 21 -25.75 25.03 -7.07
C THR A 21 -25.77 25.17 -5.55
N CYS A 22 -25.63 24.07 -4.82
CA CYS A 22 -25.52 24.10 -3.36
C CYS A 22 -24.07 24.33 -2.93
N GLY A 23 -23.71 25.60 -2.70
CA GLY A 23 -22.55 25.97 -1.90
C GLY A 23 -22.74 25.58 -0.43
N ILE A 24 -21.63 25.31 0.26
CA ILE A 24 -21.62 25.09 1.71
C ILE A 24 -20.81 26.22 2.33
N ASP A 25 -21.52 27.26 2.78
CA ASP A 25 -20.95 28.22 3.72
C ASP A 25 -20.83 27.54 5.09
N GLY A 26 -19.73 27.82 5.79
CA GLY A 26 -19.61 27.51 7.21
C GLY A 26 -19.90 28.75 8.04
N ASP A 27 -20.45 28.56 9.24
CA ASP A 27 -19.88 29.21 10.41
C ASP A 27 -20.25 28.51 11.73
N ASN A 28 -19.54 28.90 12.79
CA ASN A 28 -19.56 28.30 14.13
C ASN A 28 -20.91 28.42 14.89
N GLU A 29 -21.06 27.61 15.95
CA GLU A 29 -21.09 28.14 17.32
C GLU A 29 -20.85 27.05 18.40
N GLU A 30 -20.09 27.40 19.44
CA GLU A 30 -19.91 26.60 20.66
C GLU A 30 -21.00 26.94 21.67
N GLU A 31 -21.55 25.94 22.39
CA GLU A 31 -21.99 26.18 23.78
C GLU A 31 -21.68 24.98 24.68
N THR A 32 -21.12 25.29 25.85
CA THR A 32 -20.96 24.40 27.00
C THR A 32 -22.02 24.71 28.04
N GLU A 33 -22.63 23.71 28.69
CA GLU A 33 -22.55 23.56 30.16
C GLU A 33 -23.22 22.31 30.74
N HIS A 34 -22.91 22.03 32.00
CA HIS A 34 -23.40 20.91 32.80
C HIS A 34 -24.81 21.12 33.37
N THR A 35 -25.49 20.03 33.73
CA THR A 35 -26.09 19.89 35.09
C THR A 35 -26.45 18.43 35.41
N ALA A 36 -26.48 18.10 36.70
CA ALA A 36 -26.75 16.75 37.21
C ALA A 36 -28.14 16.67 37.89
N GLY A 37 -28.77 15.49 37.88
CA GLY A 37 -30.03 15.27 38.61
C GLY A 37 -30.64 13.87 38.46
N SER A 38 -30.49 13.02 39.48
CA SER A 38 -31.27 11.79 39.74
C SER A 38 -32.04 12.01 41.06
N PRO A 39 -33.20 11.36 41.36
CA PRO A 39 -33.19 9.93 41.77
C PRO A 39 -34.49 9.07 41.66
N GLY A 40 -34.33 7.74 41.83
CA GLY A 40 -35.35 6.74 42.22
C GLY A 40 -36.11 6.04 41.06
N GLY A 41 -36.42 4.73 41.05
CA GLY A 41 -36.22 3.59 41.99
C GLY A 41 -37.49 2.71 42.08
N ASP A 42 -37.53 1.38 42.26
CA ASP A 42 -36.53 0.28 42.33
C ASP A 42 -37.29 -1.08 42.10
N LEU A 43 -36.61 -2.24 42.17
CA LEU A 43 -37.11 -3.65 42.10
C LEU A 43 -37.49 -4.12 40.67
N GLY A 44 -37.11 -5.29 40.14
CA GLY A 44 -36.27 -6.42 40.56
C GLY A 44 -36.14 -7.42 39.37
N ALA A 45 -35.47 -8.57 39.41
CA ALA A 45 -34.77 -9.28 40.49
C ALA A 45 -33.59 -10.13 39.92
N LYS A 46 -33.35 -11.37 40.41
CA LYS A 46 -32.15 -12.19 40.11
C LYS A 46 -32.47 -13.64 39.69
N LYS A 47 -31.59 -14.29 38.92
CA LYS A 47 -31.23 -15.72 39.14
C LYS A 47 -29.82 -16.08 38.64
N LYS A 48 -28.95 -16.51 39.56
CA LYS A 48 -27.62 -17.12 39.31
C LYS A 48 -27.69 -18.64 39.49
N LYS A 49 -26.92 -19.40 38.69
CA LYS A 49 -26.46 -20.79 38.94
C LYS A 49 -25.22 -21.08 38.08
N LYS A 50 -24.37 -22.07 38.36
CA LYS A 50 -23.59 -22.35 39.58
C LYS A 50 -22.34 -23.14 39.13
N LYS A 51 -21.18 -22.84 39.72
CA LYS A 51 -19.87 -23.44 39.43
C LYS A 51 -19.80 -24.94 39.80
N GLN A 52 -19.11 -25.76 39.00
CA GLN A 52 -18.60 -27.08 39.42
C GLN A 52 -17.10 -27.20 39.13
N LYS A 53 -16.42 -28.02 39.94
CA LYS A 53 -14.95 -28.18 40.00
C LYS A 53 -14.66 -29.64 40.41
N ARG A 54 -13.91 -30.38 39.59
CA ARG A 54 -13.28 -31.69 39.91
C ARG A 54 -11.83 -31.57 39.42
N LYS A 55 -10.82 -31.46 40.27
CA LYS A 55 -10.17 -32.45 41.17
C LYS A 55 -9.37 -33.50 40.38
N LYS A 56 -8.15 -33.75 40.87
CA LYS A 56 -6.96 -34.26 40.18
C LYS A 56 -6.46 -35.49 40.92
N GLU A 57 -6.27 -36.61 40.25
CA GLU A 57 -5.62 -37.81 40.81
C GLU A 57 -4.65 -38.43 39.79
N LYS A 58 -3.49 -38.87 40.30
CA LYS A 58 -2.54 -39.79 39.65
C LYS A 58 -2.65 -41.13 40.38
N PRO A 59 -2.34 -42.25 39.69
CA PRO A 59 -1.63 -43.36 40.31
C PRO A 59 -0.17 -43.41 39.84
N ASN A 60 0.66 -44.17 40.56
CA ASN A 60 2.09 -44.32 40.33
C ASN A 60 2.51 -45.78 40.58
N SER A 61 3.28 -46.36 39.65
CA SER A 61 3.97 -47.66 39.73
C SER A 61 4.91 -47.74 38.50
N GLY A 62 6.21 -47.98 38.56
CA GLY A 62 7.00 -48.64 39.61
C GLY A 62 6.90 -50.16 39.46
N GLY A 63 7.92 -50.90 39.02
CA GLY A 63 9.25 -50.54 38.51
C GLY A 63 10.13 -51.80 38.37
N THR A 64 11.37 -51.68 37.90
CA THR A 64 12.37 -52.78 38.02
C THR A 64 13.79 -52.24 38.16
N LYS A 65 14.59 -52.92 38.98
CA LYS A 65 15.98 -52.56 39.32
C LYS A 65 16.99 -53.22 38.39
N SER A 66 18.17 -52.59 38.26
CA SER A 66 19.44 -53.33 38.30
C SER A 66 20.56 -52.39 38.76
N ASP A 67 21.13 -52.64 39.94
CA ASP A 67 22.34 -51.98 40.43
C ASP A 67 23.58 -52.69 39.90
N SER A 68 24.59 -51.95 39.45
CA SER A 68 25.98 -52.43 39.42
C SER A 68 26.94 -51.23 39.38
N ALA A 69 27.68 -51.02 40.47
CA ALA A 69 28.72 -50.01 40.55
C ALA A 69 30.05 -50.53 40.00
N SER A 70 30.85 -49.65 39.40
CA SER A 70 32.29 -49.86 39.24
C SER A 70 33.03 -48.52 39.17
N ASP A 71 34.33 -48.59 39.43
CA ASP A 71 35.16 -47.52 39.96
C ASP A 71 35.57 -46.39 39.00
N SER A 72 35.87 -45.27 39.65
CA SER A 72 36.57 -44.05 39.26
C SER A 72 37.65 -44.14 38.16
N GLN A 73 37.68 -43.15 37.25
CA GLN A 73 38.85 -42.27 37.06
C GLN A 73 38.51 -41.00 36.25
N GLU A 74 39.24 -39.91 36.52
CA GLU A 74 38.93 -38.54 36.10
C GLU A 74 39.34 -38.21 34.65
N ILE A 75 38.50 -37.48 33.91
CA ILE A 75 38.97 -36.42 32.98
C ILE A 75 38.09 -35.18 33.17
N LYS A 76 38.73 -34.02 33.40
CA LYS A 76 38.09 -32.74 33.66
C LYS A 76 37.41 -32.19 32.40
N ILE A 77 36.11 -31.87 32.49
CA ILE A 77 35.42 -30.98 31.54
C ILE A 77 34.90 -29.77 32.34
N HIS A 78 35.25 -28.56 31.88
CA HIS A 78 34.80 -27.31 32.49
C HIS A 78 33.28 -27.12 32.35
N GLN A 79 32.64 -26.63 33.41
CA GLN A 79 31.28 -26.11 33.35
C GLN A 79 31.23 -24.85 32.47
N PRO A 80 30.29 -24.73 31.52
CA PRO A 80 29.94 -23.44 30.94
C PRO A 80 29.07 -22.67 31.93
N SER A 81 29.63 -21.65 32.59
CA SER A 81 28.87 -20.81 33.52
C SER A 81 28.48 -19.48 32.88
N LYS A 82 27.20 -19.11 33.07
CA LYS A 82 26.61 -17.75 33.07
C LYS A 82 26.22 -17.14 31.72
N ASN A 83 24.90 -16.99 31.60
CA ASN A 83 24.17 -16.05 30.77
C ASN A 83 24.89 -14.69 30.61
N ALA A 84 25.11 -14.27 29.37
CA ALA A 84 25.46 -12.90 29.05
C ALA A 84 24.21 -12.00 29.13
N THR A 85 23.79 -11.65 30.35
CA THR A 85 22.74 -10.65 30.56
C THR A 85 23.24 -9.30 30.03
N ILE A 86 22.54 -8.72 29.06
CA ILE A 86 22.85 -7.37 28.55
C ILE A 86 22.78 -6.39 29.74
N PRO A 87 23.80 -5.53 29.95
CA PRO A 87 23.79 -4.58 31.07
C PRO A 87 22.53 -3.72 31.03
N MET A 88 21.84 -3.58 32.18
CA MET A 88 20.54 -2.91 32.24
C MET A 88 20.59 -1.46 31.73
N GLN A 89 21.73 -0.78 31.88
CA GLN A 89 21.99 0.53 31.25
C GLN A 89 21.91 0.49 29.71
N LYS A 90 22.54 -0.48 29.04
CA LYS A 90 22.44 -0.60 27.56
C LYS A 90 21.02 -0.94 27.11
N LEU A 91 20.28 -1.71 27.91
CA LEU A 91 18.86 -1.96 27.63
C LEU A 91 18.03 -0.67 27.82
N GLN A 92 18.31 0.13 28.85
CA GLN A 92 17.71 1.45 29.08
C GLN A 92 18.13 2.51 28.06
N ASP A 93 19.30 2.38 27.43
CA ASP A 93 19.75 3.26 26.35
C ASP A 93 19.09 2.86 25.02
N ILE A 94 18.91 1.56 24.76
CA ILE A 94 18.09 1.07 23.63
C ILE A 94 16.62 1.42 23.85
N GLN A 95 16.08 1.27 25.07
CA GLN A 95 14.72 1.69 25.40
C GLN A 95 14.58 3.21 25.29
N ARG A 96 15.56 4.02 25.72
CA ARG A 96 15.51 5.47 25.47
C ARG A 96 15.68 5.85 24.00
N ALA A 97 16.44 5.10 23.21
CA ALA A 97 16.52 5.32 21.76
C ALA A 97 15.19 4.96 21.08
N VAL A 98 14.56 3.85 21.47
CA VAL A 98 13.22 3.46 21.01
C VAL A 98 12.17 4.45 21.51
N GLU A 99 12.22 4.91 22.76
CA GLU A 99 11.33 5.96 23.29
C GLU A 99 11.58 7.31 22.62
N LEU A 100 12.82 7.65 22.21
CA LEU A 100 13.10 8.85 21.41
C LEU A 100 12.54 8.73 19.98
N LEU A 101 12.59 7.54 19.39
CA LEU A 101 11.98 7.22 18.09
C LEU A 101 10.45 7.10 18.17
N SER A 102 9.89 6.69 19.31
CA SER A 102 8.45 6.62 19.58
C SER A 102 7.87 7.93 20.12
N ALA A 103 8.71 8.82 20.66
CA ALA A 103 8.38 10.20 21.00
C ALA A 103 8.55 11.15 19.81
N CYS A 104 8.99 10.65 18.65
CA CYS A 104 8.64 11.28 17.39
C CYS A 104 7.11 11.33 17.31
N GLN A 105 6.57 12.53 17.44
CA GLN A 105 5.18 12.82 17.05
C GLN A 105 4.96 12.19 15.66
N GLY A 106 3.86 11.48 15.47
CA GLY A 106 3.52 10.82 14.19
C GLY A 106 3.62 11.80 13.00
N PRO A 107 3.69 11.32 11.74
CA PRO A 107 3.97 12.16 10.58
C PRO A 107 3.18 13.48 10.61
N ALA A 108 3.89 14.59 10.38
CA ALA A 108 3.28 15.92 10.44
C ALA A 108 2.12 16.01 9.45
N ARG A 109 0.98 16.54 9.90
CA ARG A 109 -0.27 16.50 9.13
C ARG A 109 -0.34 17.56 8.04
N ASN A 110 0.46 18.61 8.15
CA ASN A 110 0.58 19.70 7.19
C ASN A 110 1.96 20.37 7.28
N ILE A 111 2.26 21.24 6.31
CA ILE A 111 3.57 21.90 6.21
C ILE A 111 3.88 22.82 7.40
N ASP A 112 2.85 23.44 7.99
CA ASP A 112 2.96 24.32 9.16
C ASP A 112 3.37 23.58 10.43
N GLU A 113 2.91 22.34 10.61
CA GLU A 113 3.37 21.46 11.67
C GLU A 113 4.78 20.94 11.35
N ALA A 114 5.03 20.58 10.08
CA ALA A 114 6.31 20.07 9.63
C ALA A 114 7.45 21.09 9.85
N ALA A 115 7.23 22.37 9.54
CA ALA A 115 8.20 23.45 9.68
C ALA A 115 8.55 23.79 11.15
N LYS A 116 7.72 23.37 12.11
CA LYS A 116 7.95 23.52 13.56
C LYS A 116 8.80 22.39 14.15
N ARG A 117 9.03 21.31 13.39
CA ARG A 117 9.82 20.14 13.78
C ARG A 117 11.27 20.28 13.32
N ARG A 118 12.16 19.46 13.90
CA ARG A 118 13.60 19.44 13.58
C ARG A 118 14.01 18.04 13.09
N TYR A 119 14.53 17.95 11.87
CA TYR A 119 14.76 16.67 11.20
C TYR A 119 16.25 16.31 11.17
N GLN A 120 16.80 15.95 12.32
CA GLN A 120 18.25 15.74 12.51
C GLN A 120 18.93 14.87 11.43
N PHE A 121 18.22 13.88 10.88
CA PHE A 121 18.68 13.11 9.73
C PHE A 121 18.50 13.87 8.40
N TRP A 122 17.27 14.15 7.98
CA TRP A 122 16.96 14.76 6.67
C TRP A 122 17.56 16.16 6.46
N ASP A 123 17.81 16.92 7.53
CA ASP A 123 18.55 18.19 7.50
C ASP A 123 19.94 18.00 6.86
N THR A 124 20.58 16.84 7.06
CA THR A 124 21.91 16.49 6.54
C THR A 124 21.90 15.82 5.16
N GLN A 125 20.74 15.46 4.62
CA GLN A 125 20.64 14.70 3.36
C GLN A 125 20.52 15.62 2.13
N PRO A 126 20.98 15.20 0.95
CA PRO A 126 20.79 15.91 -0.32
C PRO A 126 19.37 15.71 -0.84
N VAL A 127 18.42 16.34 -0.15
CA VAL A 127 17.01 16.45 -0.53
C VAL A 127 16.61 17.92 -0.44
N PRO A 128 15.63 18.39 -1.24
CA PRO A 128 15.17 19.77 -1.13
C PRO A 128 14.66 20.06 0.28
N LYS A 129 14.92 21.28 0.78
CA LYS A 129 14.46 21.69 2.12
C LYS A 129 13.06 22.29 2.06
N LEU A 130 12.29 22.21 3.16
CA LEU A 130 10.86 22.61 3.20
C LEU A 130 10.57 24.00 2.63
N ASN A 131 11.50 24.96 2.78
CA ASN A 131 11.36 26.34 2.32
C ASN A 131 12.19 26.66 1.05
N GLU A 132 12.67 25.64 0.32
CA GLU A 132 13.51 25.81 -0.87
C GLU A 132 12.65 25.96 -2.14
N ILE A 133 12.77 27.09 -2.83
CA ILE A 133 12.08 27.33 -4.10
C ILE A 133 12.86 26.68 -5.24
N ILE A 134 12.39 25.53 -5.72
CA ILE A 134 13.03 24.80 -6.81
C ILE A 134 12.58 25.33 -8.17
N THR A 135 13.48 25.99 -8.90
CA THR A 135 13.22 26.58 -10.23
C THR A 135 13.82 25.79 -11.40
N SER A 136 14.58 24.73 -11.14
CA SER A 136 15.25 23.93 -12.18
C SER A 136 15.42 22.48 -11.75
N HIS A 137 15.42 21.56 -12.74
CA HIS A 137 15.77 20.17 -12.52
C HIS A 137 17.29 19.98 -12.40
N GLY A 138 17.74 19.03 -11.60
CA GLY A 138 19.16 18.63 -11.56
C GLY A 138 19.54 17.90 -10.27
N ALA A 139 20.78 17.42 -10.22
CA ALA A 139 21.34 16.86 -8.99
C ALA A 139 21.55 17.95 -7.93
N ILE A 140 21.42 17.58 -6.65
CA ILE A 140 21.62 18.51 -5.51
C ILE A 140 23.10 18.55 -5.12
N GLU A 141 23.70 17.38 -4.93
CA GLU A 141 25.14 17.16 -4.86
C GLU A 141 25.63 16.56 -6.18
N PRO A 142 26.82 16.95 -6.68
CA PRO A 142 27.45 16.30 -7.82
C PRO A 142 27.87 14.86 -7.48
N ASP A 143 28.16 14.08 -8.53
CA ASP A 143 28.68 12.72 -8.38
C ASP A 143 29.96 12.71 -7.52
N LYS A 144 30.08 11.69 -6.67
CA LYS A 144 31.19 11.55 -5.72
C LYS A 144 32.23 10.60 -6.29
N ASP A 145 33.38 11.15 -6.69
CA ASP A 145 34.54 10.38 -7.20
C ASP A 145 34.99 9.24 -6.27
N ASN A 146 34.76 9.39 -4.96
CA ASN A 146 35.11 8.41 -3.94
C ASN A 146 33.93 8.16 -3.00
N VAL A 147 33.34 6.96 -3.09
CA VAL A 147 32.32 6.46 -2.15
C VAL A 147 32.98 5.54 -1.11
N ARG A 148 32.47 5.57 0.12
CA ARG A 148 32.89 4.70 1.22
C ARG A 148 32.74 3.23 0.82
N GLN A 149 33.84 2.46 0.90
CA GLN A 149 33.85 1.03 0.55
C GLN A 149 33.36 0.12 1.69
N GLU A 150 33.66 0.48 2.93
CA GLU A 150 33.24 -0.28 4.13
C GLU A 150 31.78 0.02 4.50
N PRO A 151 30.96 -0.96 4.94
CA PRO A 151 29.62 -0.70 5.46
C PRO A 151 29.59 0.30 6.62
N TYR A 152 28.46 0.99 6.82
CA TYR A 152 28.27 1.86 7.98
C TYR A 152 28.34 1.09 9.30
N SER A 153 28.84 1.73 10.36
CA SER A 153 28.94 1.12 11.68
C SER A 153 27.57 0.98 12.33
N LEU A 154 27.16 -0.25 12.65
CA LEU A 154 25.96 -0.52 13.44
C LEU A 154 26.26 -0.51 14.96
N PRO A 155 25.23 -0.30 15.82
CA PRO A 155 25.38 -0.45 17.26
C PRO A 155 25.83 -1.87 17.66
N GLN A 156 26.53 -1.99 18.78
CA GLN A 156 27.04 -3.28 19.25
C GLN A 156 25.90 -4.29 19.46
N GLY A 157 26.03 -5.46 18.83
CA GLY A 157 25.02 -6.52 18.88
C GLY A 157 24.19 -6.64 17.59
N PHE A 158 24.37 -5.74 16.62
CA PHE A 158 23.79 -5.85 15.28
C PHE A 158 24.88 -6.07 14.21
N MET A 159 24.49 -6.64 13.09
CA MET A 159 25.35 -6.85 11.91
C MET A 159 24.54 -6.65 10.63
N TRP A 160 25.21 -6.20 9.58
CA TRP A 160 24.64 -6.20 8.23
C TRP A 160 24.52 -7.64 7.71
N ASP A 161 23.54 -7.84 6.85
CA ASP A 161 23.35 -9.04 6.04
C ASP A 161 22.94 -8.63 4.61
N THR A 162 23.30 -9.46 3.63
CA THR A 162 22.89 -9.29 2.24
C THR A 162 21.96 -10.43 1.87
N LEU A 163 20.67 -10.13 1.73
CA LEU A 163 19.63 -11.16 1.68
C LEU A 163 19.53 -11.78 0.29
N ASP A 164 20.09 -12.98 0.14
CA ASP A 164 19.80 -13.81 -1.02
C ASP A 164 18.40 -14.44 -0.91
N LEU A 165 17.41 -13.74 -1.49
CA LEU A 165 16.04 -14.21 -1.62
C LEU A 165 15.87 -15.46 -2.49
N SER A 166 16.93 -15.99 -3.12
CA SER A 166 16.91 -17.30 -3.79
C SER A 166 16.89 -18.45 -2.77
N ASN A 167 17.37 -18.18 -1.55
CA ASN A 167 17.24 -19.09 -0.43
C ASN A 167 15.83 -18.95 0.17
N ALA A 168 15.05 -20.01 0.09
CA ALA A 168 13.67 -20.04 0.56
C ALA A 168 13.51 -19.71 2.05
N GLU A 169 14.49 -20.04 2.91
CA GLU A 169 14.41 -19.67 4.34
C GLU A 169 14.68 -18.17 4.54
N VAL A 170 15.58 -17.55 3.77
CA VAL A 170 15.83 -16.08 3.83
C VAL A 170 14.63 -15.31 3.30
N LEU A 171 14.02 -15.76 2.21
CA LEU A 171 12.77 -15.19 1.68
C LEU A 171 11.63 -15.28 2.70
N LYS A 172 11.52 -16.41 3.42
CA LYS A 172 10.53 -16.63 4.48
C LYS A 172 10.80 -15.80 5.73
N GLU A 173 12.06 -15.57 6.10
CA GLU A 173 12.44 -14.62 7.15
C GLU A 173 12.02 -13.19 6.79
N LEU A 174 12.25 -12.76 5.54
CA LEU A 174 11.82 -11.45 5.05
C LEU A 174 10.28 -11.33 5.04
N TYR A 175 9.58 -12.34 4.50
CA TYR A 175 8.12 -12.42 4.56
C TYR A 175 7.60 -12.26 6.00
N THR A 176 8.19 -12.99 6.94
CA THR A 176 7.81 -12.94 8.37
C THR A 176 8.05 -11.55 8.95
N LEU A 177 9.20 -10.93 8.66
CA LEU A 177 9.51 -9.56 9.12
C LEU A 177 8.45 -8.56 8.63
N LEU A 178 8.11 -8.59 7.34
CA LEU A 178 7.16 -7.66 6.75
C LEU A 178 5.74 -7.90 7.27
N ASN A 179 5.27 -9.16 7.26
CA ASN A 179 3.93 -9.50 7.75
C ASN A 179 3.75 -9.31 9.27
N GLU A 180 4.83 -9.20 10.06
CA GLU A 180 4.77 -8.87 11.49
C GLU A 180 4.93 -7.37 11.81
N ASN A 181 5.57 -6.57 10.94
CA ASN A 181 6.05 -5.22 11.31
C ASN A 181 5.90 -4.13 10.23
N TYR A 182 5.38 -4.44 9.04
CA TYR A 182 5.22 -3.46 7.95
C TYR A 182 3.85 -2.76 7.99
N VAL A 183 3.62 -1.85 7.02
CA VAL A 183 2.48 -0.92 6.94
C VAL A 183 1.14 -1.52 7.40
N GLU A 184 0.56 -0.86 8.40
CA GLU A 184 -0.80 -1.01 8.87
C GLU A 184 -1.60 0.26 8.50
N ASP A 185 -2.92 0.16 8.46
CA ASP A 185 -3.81 1.33 8.41
C ASP A 185 -3.88 2.03 9.78
N ASP A 186 -4.37 3.28 9.79
CA ASP A 186 -4.42 4.14 10.99
C ASP A 186 -5.25 3.54 12.16
N ASP A 187 -6.18 2.63 11.85
CA ASP A 187 -7.05 1.92 12.81
C ASP A 187 -6.51 0.51 13.19
N ASN A 188 -5.34 0.10 12.69
CA ASN A 188 -4.73 -1.23 12.87
C ASN A 188 -5.69 -2.40 12.55
N MET A 189 -6.48 -2.30 11.47
CA MET A 189 -7.42 -3.35 11.02
C MET A 189 -6.85 -4.21 9.89
N PHE A 190 -5.91 -3.68 9.11
CA PHE A 190 -5.30 -4.29 7.93
C PHE A 190 -3.78 -4.18 7.98
N ARG A 191 -3.09 -5.21 7.49
CA ARG A 191 -1.64 -5.18 7.22
C ARG A 191 -1.38 -5.83 5.87
N PHE A 192 -0.44 -5.29 5.07
CA PHE A 192 -0.09 -5.90 3.78
C PHE A 192 0.53 -7.30 3.95
N ASP A 193 0.04 -8.25 3.16
CA ASP A 193 0.48 -9.65 3.14
C ASP A 193 1.19 -9.93 1.79
N TYR A 194 2.40 -9.39 1.64
CA TYR A 194 3.21 -9.60 0.43
C TYR A 194 3.60 -11.07 0.30
N SER A 195 3.09 -11.80 -0.70
CA SER A 195 3.48 -13.20 -0.87
C SER A 195 4.99 -13.35 -1.18
N PRO A 196 5.63 -14.48 -0.85
CA PRO A 196 7.02 -14.74 -1.24
C PRO A 196 7.28 -14.57 -2.75
N GLU A 197 6.32 -14.95 -3.59
CA GLU A 197 6.39 -14.82 -5.05
C GLU A 197 6.24 -13.36 -5.50
N PHE A 198 5.38 -12.58 -4.83
CA PHE A 198 5.29 -11.13 -5.05
C PHE A 198 6.60 -10.43 -4.66
N LEU A 199 7.21 -10.79 -3.52
CA LEU A 199 8.51 -10.25 -3.10
C LEU A 199 9.60 -10.57 -4.14
N LEU A 200 9.63 -11.79 -4.68
CA LEU A 200 10.56 -12.13 -5.77
C LEU A 200 10.29 -11.33 -7.05
N TRP A 201 9.03 -11.10 -7.42
CA TRP A 201 8.68 -10.28 -8.59
C TRP A 201 9.07 -8.81 -8.41
N ALA A 202 8.71 -8.19 -7.28
CA ALA A 202 8.98 -6.78 -7.02
C ALA A 202 10.47 -6.46 -6.79
N LEU A 203 11.20 -7.35 -6.12
CA LEU A 203 12.60 -7.12 -5.71
C LEU A 203 13.64 -7.65 -6.70
N ARG A 204 13.23 -8.33 -7.78
CA ARG A 204 14.16 -8.90 -8.79
C ARG A 204 13.75 -8.60 -10.23
N PRO A 205 13.55 -7.33 -10.62
CA PRO A 205 13.45 -6.95 -12.03
C PRO A 205 14.79 -7.13 -12.76
N PRO A 206 14.82 -7.05 -14.10
CA PRO A 206 16.06 -7.07 -14.87
C PRO A 206 17.13 -6.12 -14.32
N ALA A 207 18.39 -6.53 -14.42
CA ALA A 207 19.56 -5.83 -13.85
C ALA A 207 19.53 -5.58 -12.32
N TRP A 208 18.65 -6.21 -11.53
CA TRP A 208 18.73 -6.17 -10.07
C TRP A 208 20.08 -6.69 -9.53
N LEU A 209 20.47 -6.20 -8.35
CA LEU A 209 21.74 -6.52 -7.74
C LEU A 209 21.57 -7.00 -6.30
N LEU A 210 22.19 -8.14 -5.95
CA LEU A 210 22.05 -8.78 -4.65
C LEU A 210 22.46 -7.86 -3.49
N GLN A 211 23.51 -7.06 -3.67
CA GLN A 211 23.99 -6.09 -2.69
C GLN A 211 23.01 -4.94 -2.40
N TRP A 212 21.90 -4.82 -3.14
CA TRP A 212 20.83 -3.85 -2.86
C TRP A 212 19.77 -4.39 -1.91
N HIS A 213 19.84 -5.67 -1.50
CA HIS A 213 18.95 -6.27 -0.49
C HIS A 213 19.61 -6.24 0.89
N CYS A 214 19.58 -5.07 1.51
CA CYS A 214 20.29 -4.77 2.76
C CYS A 214 19.44 -5.15 3.98
N GLY A 215 19.90 -6.11 4.77
CA GLY A 215 19.28 -6.50 6.03
C GLY A 215 20.12 -6.14 7.27
N VAL A 216 19.44 -6.03 8.41
CA VAL A 216 20.08 -5.92 9.73
C VAL A 216 19.67 -7.12 10.57
N ARG A 217 20.65 -7.83 11.13
CA ARG A 217 20.45 -8.97 12.02
C ARG A 217 20.99 -8.71 13.42
N VAL A 218 20.34 -9.30 14.41
CA VAL A 218 20.87 -9.42 15.77
C VAL A 218 22.01 -10.45 15.77
N SER A 219 23.21 -10.04 16.18
CA SER A 219 24.45 -10.80 16.01
C SER A 219 24.46 -12.15 16.76
N SER A 220 23.76 -12.23 17.89
CA SER A 220 23.77 -13.38 18.81
C SER A 220 22.85 -14.54 18.39
N ASN A 221 21.71 -14.25 17.74
CA ASN A 221 20.72 -15.25 17.34
C ASN A 221 20.36 -15.21 15.85
N LYS A 222 20.99 -14.30 15.08
CA LYS A 222 20.76 -14.06 13.65
C LYS A 222 19.34 -13.65 13.26
N LYS A 223 18.47 -13.27 14.20
CA LYS A 223 17.12 -12.76 13.89
C LYS A 223 17.24 -11.52 13.00
N LEU A 224 16.56 -11.54 11.85
CA LEU A 224 16.35 -10.38 10.99
C LEU A 224 15.44 -9.36 11.70
N VAL A 225 15.86 -8.09 11.73
CA VAL A 225 15.18 -7.00 12.47
C VAL A 225 15.08 -5.69 11.69
N GLY A 226 15.59 -5.64 10.47
CA GLY A 226 15.47 -4.51 9.57
C GLY A 226 15.80 -4.93 8.15
N PHE A 227 15.17 -4.29 7.17
CA PHE A 227 15.36 -4.56 5.75
C PHE A 227 15.11 -3.29 4.94
N ILE A 228 15.91 -3.06 3.91
CA ILE A 228 15.65 -2.09 2.84
C ILE A 228 16.16 -2.67 1.52
N SER A 229 15.43 -2.40 0.44
CA SER A 229 15.75 -2.85 -0.92
C SER A 229 15.87 -1.68 -1.88
N ALA A 230 16.80 -1.74 -2.81
CA ALA A 230 16.78 -0.93 -4.04
C ALA A 230 16.65 -1.83 -5.28
N ILE A 231 16.00 -1.29 -6.31
CA ILE A 231 15.85 -1.90 -7.63
C ILE A 231 16.24 -0.86 -8.70
N PRO A 232 16.74 -1.28 -9.88
CA PRO A 232 17.02 -0.35 -10.96
C PRO A 232 15.69 0.11 -11.56
N ALA A 233 15.56 1.43 -11.76
CA ALA A 233 14.39 1.99 -12.43
C ALA A 233 14.69 3.39 -12.95
N ASN A 234 14.20 3.69 -14.15
CA ASN A 234 14.24 5.03 -14.72
C ASN A 234 13.05 5.83 -14.18
N ILE A 235 13.22 6.55 -13.07
CA ILE A 235 12.11 7.09 -12.25
C ILE A 235 11.91 8.60 -12.41
N ARG A 236 10.64 9.01 -12.29
CA ARG A 236 10.12 10.39 -12.31
C ARG A 236 8.61 10.35 -11.89
N ILE A 237 8.10 10.97 -10.80
CA ILE A 237 6.72 10.74 -10.22
C ILE A 237 6.13 11.83 -9.25
N TYR A 238 4.78 11.92 -9.07
CA TYR A 238 3.94 12.53 -7.97
C TYR A 238 2.53 11.81 -7.84
N ASP A 239 1.63 12.10 -6.85
CA ASP A 239 0.14 11.78 -6.72
C ASP A 239 -0.44 10.79 -5.62
N ARG A 240 -1.79 10.67 -5.47
CA ARG A 240 -2.62 10.17 -4.31
C ARG A 240 -3.53 8.92 -4.58
N TYR A 241 -4.01 8.20 -3.55
CA TYR A 241 -4.85 6.98 -3.65
C TYR A 241 -6.39 7.16 -3.71
N TRP A 242 -7.03 6.22 -4.42
CA TRP A 242 -8.48 6.05 -4.63
C TRP A 242 -8.88 4.56 -4.61
N HIS A 243 -10.12 4.24 -4.20
CA HIS A 243 -10.59 2.86 -3.99
C HIS A 243 -11.97 2.57 -4.62
N ARG A 244 -12.12 1.42 -5.27
CA ARG A 244 -13.37 0.98 -5.92
C ARG A 244 -13.87 -0.35 -5.37
N SER A 245 -15.01 -0.32 -4.68
CA SER A 245 -15.61 -1.49 -4.03
C SER A 245 -16.12 -2.57 -5.00
N LEU A 246 -15.43 -3.70 -5.14
CA LEU A 246 -15.88 -4.84 -5.95
C LEU A 246 -16.82 -5.78 -5.16
N ASN A 247 -16.55 -5.94 -3.85
CA ASN A 247 -17.33 -6.72 -2.90
C ASN A 247 -17.80 -5.85 -1.72
N PRO A 248 -18.74 -4.90 -1.91
CA PRO A 248 -19.10 -3.92 -0.88
C PRO A 248 -19.58 -4.54 0.43
N ARG A 249 -20.16 -5.75 0.37
CA ARG A 249 -20.55 -6.50 1.57
C ARG A 249 -19.36 -6.85 2.44
N LYS A 250 -18.34 -7.49 1.86
CA LYS A 250 -17.14 -7.84 2.62
C LYS A 250 -16.42 -6.60 3.12
N LEU A 251 -16.27 -5.56 2.28
CA LEU A 251 -15.60 -4.31 2.66
C LEU A 251 -16.26 -3.61 3.85
N VAL A 252 -17.59 -3.57 3.91
CA VAL A 252 -18.33 -3.02 5.06
C VAL A 252 -18.25 -3.95 6.28
N GLU A 253 -18.32 -5.28 6.09
CA GLU A 253 -18.18 -6.25 7.19
C GLU A 253 -16.78 -6.19 7.84
N VAL A 254 -15.70 -6.00 7.07
CA VAL A 254 -14.33 -5.84 7.58
C VAL A 254 -13.95 -4.41 7.95
N LYS A 255 -14.87 -3.44 7.76
CA LYS A 255 -14.65 -1.98 7.96
C LYS A 255 -13.63 -1.31 7.03
N PHE A 256 -13.25 -1.93 5.90
CA PHE A 256 -12.46 -1.25 4.85
C PHE A 256 -13.24 -0.11 4.17
N SER A 257 -14.58 -0.12 4.26
CA SER A 257 -15.41 0.97 3.76
C SER A 257 -16.61 1.18 4.65
N HIS A 258 -16.98 2.43 4.87
CA HIS A 258 -18.17 2.79 5.64
C HIS A 258 -19.39 3.05 4.74
N LEU A 259 -20.58 2.83 5.28
CA LEU A 259 -21.82 3.26 4.64
C LEU A 259 -22.03 4.75 4.92
N SER A 260 -22.19 5.56 3.87
CA SER A 260 -22.54 6.97 4.02
C SER A 260 -23.95 7.15 4.57
N ARG A 261 -24.26 8.35 5.10
CA ARG A 261 -25.59 8.68 5.62
C ARG A 261 -26.66 8.38 4.55
N ASN A 262 -27.74 7.73 4.95
CA ASN A 262 -28.86 7.30 4.07
C ASN A 262 -28.54 6.20 3.03
N MET A 263 -27.39 5.52 3.12
CA MET A 263 -27.07 4.32 2.33
C MET A 263 -27.26 3.03 3.14
N THR A 264 -27.93 2.04 2.54
CA THR A 264 -28.01 0.66 3.06
C THR A 264 -27.01 -0.23 2.33
N LEU A 265 -26.65 -1.37 2.92
CA LEU A 265 -25.76 -2.33 2.26
C LEU A 265 -26.34 -2.81 0.91
N GLN A 266 -27.64 -3.11 0.84
CA GLN A 266 -28.30 -3.50 -0.42
C GLN A 266 -28.23 -2.39 -1.49
N ARG A 267 -28.46 -1.12 -1.10
CA ARG A 267 -28.35 0.03 -2.02
C ARG A 267 -26.92 0.20 -2.52
N THR A 268 -25.94 -0.01 -1.65
CA THR A 268 -24.49 0.05 -1.94
C THR A 268 -24.06 -1.07 -2.90
N MET A 269 -24.50 -2.31 -2.66
CA MET A 269 -24.29 -3.44 -3.58
C MET A 269 -24.93 -3.19 -4.96
N LYS A 270 -26.12 -2.58 -5.02
CA LYS A 270 -26.75 -2.20 -6.29
C LYS A 270 -26.00 -1.07 -7.00
N LEU A 271 -25.56 -0.04 -6.25
CA LEU A 271 -24.83 1.11 -6.78
C LEU A 271 -23.51 0.70 -7.46
N TYR A 272 -22.78 -0.22 -6.85
CA TYR A 272 -21.47 -0.67 -7.29
C TYR A 272 -21.48 -1.93 -8.17
N ARG A 273 -22.67 -2.48 -8.51
CA ARG A 273 -22.80 -3.68 -9.36
C ARG A 273 -22.18 -3.43 -10.75
N LEU A 274 -21.22 -4.27 -11.10
CA LEU A 274 -20.66 -4.36 -12.44
C LEU A 274 -21.36 -5.46 -13.28
N PRO A 275 -21.31 -5.39 -14.62
CA PRO A 275 -21.64 -6.49 -15.51
C PRO A 275 -20.87 -7.79 -15.21
N ASP A 276 -21.27 -8.87 -15.87
CA ASP A 276 -20.66 -10.20 -15.75
C ASP A 276 -19.85 -10.59 -17.00
N VAL A 277 -19.77 -9.72 -18.01
CA VAL A 277 -18.96 -9.83 -19.23
C VAL A 277 -18.33 -8.48 -19.56
N THR A 278 -17.11 -8.49 -20.10
CA THR A 278 -16.41 -7.31 -20.64
C THR A 278 -17.05 -6.84 -21.95
N LYS A 279 -16.80 -5.59 -22.36
CA LYS A 279 -17.36 -4.99 -23.58
C LYS A 279 -16.36 -4.84 -24.72
N THR A 280 -15.09 -4.65 -24.40
CA THR A 280 -14.04 -4.32 -25.38
C THR A 280 -13.75 -5.52 -26.26
N SER A 281 -14.03 -5.39 -27.56
CA SER A 281 -13.74 -6.43 -28.54
C SER A 281 -12.24 -6.62 -28.69
N GLY A 282 -11.77 -7.87 -28.80
CA GLY A 282 -10.35 -8.18 -28.91
C GLY A 282 -9.56 -8.13 -27.59
N LEU A 283 -10.21 -7.82 -26.46
CA LEU A 283 -9.60 -7.88 -25.13
C LEU A 283 -9.27 -9.34 -24.75
N ARG A 284 -8.00 -9.64 -24.55
CA ARG A 284 -7.49 -10.98 -24.18
C ARG A 284 -6.29 -10.86 -23.23
N PRO A 285 -5.92 -11.92 -22.48
CA PRO A 285 -4.66 -11.94 -21.73
C PRO A 285 -3.46 -11.63 -22.63
N MET A 286 -2.46 -10.97 -22.06
CA MET A 286 -1.17 -10.74 -22.71
C MET A 286 -0.40 -12.08 -22.83
N GLU A 287 0.21 -12.31 -23.99
CA GLU A 287 1.05 -13.47 -24.29
C GLU A 287 2.51 -13.04 -24.60
N PRO A 288 3.51 -13.95 -24.52
CA PRO A 288 4.90 -13.62 -24.84
C PRO A 288 5.14 -13.03 -26.24
N LYS A 289 4.26 -13.32 -27.21
CA LYS A 289 4.33 -12.71 -28.56
C LYS A 289 4.04 -11.21 -28.58
N ASP A 290 3.36 -10.70 -27.54
CA ASP A 290 2.87 -9.32 -27.48
C ASP A 290 3.92 -8.36 -26.88
N ILE A 291 4.98 -8.87 -26.23
CA ILE A 291 5.98 -8.10 -25.45
C ILE A 291 6.44 -6.86 -26.21
N LYS A 292 6.93 -7.04 -27.44
CA LYS A 292 7.45 -5.94 -28.26
C LYS A 292 6.38 -4.89 -28.60
N ALA A 293 5.17 -5.31 -28.95
CA ALA A 293 4.09 -4.39 -29.27
C ALA A 293 3.63 -3.61 -28.01
N VAL A 294 3.61 -4.25 -26.84
CA VAL A 294 3.36 -3.59 -25.55
C VAL A 294 4.50 -2.62 -25.21
N GLN A 295 5.76 -2.97 -25.48
CA GLN A 295 6.94 -2.12 -25.28
C GLN A 295 6.91 -0.86 -26.15
N GLU A 296 6.55 -0.98 -27.42
CA GLU A 296 6.37 0.16 -28.33
C GLU A 296 5.21 1.05 -27.87
N LEU A 297 4.10 0.44 -27.45
CA LEU A 297 2.88 1.12 -27.01
C LEU A 297 3.06 1.88 -25.69
N ILE A 298 3.64 1.26 -24.65
CA ILE A 298 3.89 1.90 -23.35
C ILE A 298 4.89 3.06 -23.50
N ASN A 299 6.02 2.85 -24.18
CA ASN A 299 7.03 3.90 -24.36
C ASN A 299 6.59 5.00 -25.33
N SER A 300 5.58 4.77 -26.17
CA SER A 300 4.96 5.82 -26.97
C SER A 300 4.00 6.66 -26.13
N TYR A 301 3.09 6.02 -25.40
CA TYR A 301 2.10 6.69 -24.56
C TYR A 301 2.74 7.49 -23.42
N LEU A 302 3.70 6.90 -22.70
CA LEU A 302 4.32 7.53 -21.53
C LEU A 302 5.11 8.82 -21.82
N LYS A 303 5.47 9.09 -23.09
CA LYS A 303 6.14 10.35 -23.50
C LYS A 303 5.31 11.61 -23.26
N GLN A 304 3.99 11.49 -23.08
CA GLN A 304 3.13 12.65 -22.83
C GLN A 304 3.27 13.21 -21.40
N PHE A 305 3.77 12.39 -20.47
CA PHE A 305 4.01 12.81 -19.10
C PHE A 305 5.41 13.40 -18.98
N HIS A 306 5.55 14.48 -18.20
CA HIS A 306 6.88 14.99 -17.84
C HIS A 306 7.73 13.92 -17.14
N LEU A 307 7.05 12.97 -16.49
CA LEU A 307 7.58 12.07 -15.51
C LEU A 307 7.13 10.62 -15.79
N ALA A 308 8.01 9.76 -16.33
CA ALA A 308 7.71 8.35 -16.62
C ALA A 308 8.97 7.48 -16.84
N PRO A 309 8.88 6.15 -16.65
CA PRO A 309 9.92 5.20 -17.06
C PRO A 309 9.97 4.99 -18.58
N VAL A 310 11.15 4.58 -19.05
CA VAL A 310 11.36 3.96 -20.36
C VAL A 310 11.75 2.52 -20.09
N MET A 311 11.05 1.57 -20.72
CA MET A 311 11.24 0.13 -20.49
C MET A 311 11.77 -0.59 -21.72
N ASP A 312 12.67 -1.56 -21.55
CA ASP A 312 13.04 -2.51 -22.59
C ASP A 312 12.09 -3.72 -22.67
N GLU A 313 12.36 -4.66 -23.58
CA GLU A 313 11.53 -5.86 -23.76
C GLU A 313 11.65 -6.84 -22.57
N GLU A 314 12.77 -6.88 -21.86
CA GLU A 314 12.97 -7.74 -20.67
C GLU A 314 12.20 -7.17 -19.47
N GLU A 315 12.25 -5.85 -19.27
CA GLU A 315 11.46 -5.15 -18.25
C GLU A 315 9.96 -5.31 -18.52
N VAL A 316 9.51 -5.13 -19.77
CA VAL A 316 8.10 -5.34 -20.15
C VAL A 316 7.68 -6.80 -19.92
N ALA A 317 8.53 -7.77 -20.28
CA ALA A 317 8.26 -9.18 -20.01
C ALA A 317 8.16 -9.47 -18.51
N HIS A 318 9.05 -8.89 -17.70
CA HIS A 318 9.06 -9.10 -16.25
C HIS A 318 7.84 -8.48 -15.57
N TRP A 319 7.53 -7.22 -15.88
CA TRP A 319 6.49 -6.45 -15.22
C TRP A 319 5.07 -6.81 -15.70
N PHE A 320 4.88 -7.19 -16.96
CA PHE A 320 3.53 -7.31 -17.54
C PHE A 320 3.10 -8.70 -18.00
N LEU A 321 3.99 -9.69 -18.19
CA LEU A 321 3.52 -11.05 -18.50
C LEU A 321 2.66 -11.58 -17.33
N PRO A 322 1.43 -12.05 -17.57
CA PRO A 322 0.53 -12.47 -16.50
C PRO A 322 1.14 -13.58 -15.63
N ARG A 323 1.14 -13.36 -14.33
CA ARG A 323 1.57 -14.34 -13.31
C ARG A 323 0.45 -14.50 -12.30
N GLU A 324 -0.04 -15.72 -12.15
CA GLU A 324 -1.18 -16.01 -11.28
C GLU A 324 -0.93 -15.50 -9.84
N HIS A 325 -1.91 -14.76 -9.31
CA HIS A 325 -1.87 -14.11 -8.00
C HIS A 325 -0.78 -13.03 -7.81
N ILE A 326 -0.12 -12.57 -8.87
CA ILE A 326 0.86 -11.47 -8.83
C ILE A 326 0.43 -10.33 -9.74
N ILE A 327 0.41 -10.53 -11.06
CA ILE A 327 0.08 -9.49 -12.06
C ILE A 327 -0.89 -10.06 -13.09
N ASP A 328 -1.96 -9.30 -13.35
CA ASP A 328 -2.96 -9.57 -14.36
C ASP A 328 -2.89 -8.49 -15.44
N THR A 329 -2.55 -8.88 -16.68
CA THR A 329 -2.42 -7.97 -17.84
C THR A 329 -3.22 -8.46 -19.02
N PHE A 330 -3.95 -7.55 -19.66
CA PHE A 330 -4.80 -7.81 -20.82
C PHE A 330 -4.51 -6.79 -21.92
N VAL A 331 -4.41 -7.26 -23.16
CA VAL A 331 -4.21 -6.45 -24.36
C VAL A 331 -5.48 -6.43 -25.21
N VAL A 332 -5.69 -5.34 -25.92
CA VAL A 332 -6.76 -5.19 -26.91
C VAL A 332 -6.16 -5.35 -28.30
N GLU A 333 -6.60 -6.36 -29.03
CA GLU A 333 -6.20 -6.63 -30.41
C GLU A 333 -7.29 -6.16 -31.38
N SER A 334 -6.97 -5.19 -32.23
CA SER A 334 -7.87 -4.70 -33.28
C SER A 334 -8.19 -5.80 -34.29
N SER A 335 -9.24 -5.60 -35.10
CA SER A 335 -9.59 -6.50 -36.21
C SER A 335 -8.48 -6.68 -37.27
N SER A 336 -7.45 -5.84 -37.25
CA SER A 336 -6.26 -5.94 -38.09
C SER A 336 -5.14 -6.83 -37.53
N GLY A 337 -5.27 -7.33 -36.30
CA GLY A 337 -4.21 -8.05 -35.57
C GLY A 337 -3.17 -7.14 -34.89
N LYS A 338 -3.34 -5.81 -34.96
CA LYS A 338 -2.51 -4.84 -34.26
C LYS A 338 -3.04 -4.62 -32.83
N LEU A 339 -2.15 -4.59 -31.84
CA LEU A 339 -2.48 -4.15 -30.48
C LEU A 339 -2.67 -2.63 -30.40
N THR A 340 -3.68 -2.20 -29.66
CA THR A 340 -4.13 -0.79 -29.57
C THR A 340 -4.09 -0.25 -28.15
N ASP A 341 -4.45 -1.09 -27.19
CA ASP A 341 -4.61 -0.73 -25.78
C ASP A 341 -4.12 -1.89 -24.90
N PHE A 342 -3.74 -1.61 -23.66
CA PHE A 342 -3.59 -2.66 -22.63
C PHE A 342 -3.93 -2.11 -21.24
N LEU A 343 -4.37 -3.00 -20.36
CA LEU A 343 -4.65 -2.73 -18.95
C LEU A 343 -3.88 -3.71 -18.07
N SER A 344 -3.44 -3.28 -16.90
CA SER A 344 -2.76 -4.14 -15.94
C SER A 344 -3.08 -3.77 -14.49
N PHE A 345 -3.17 -4.80 -13.64
CA PHE A 345 -3.32 -4.63 -12.20
C PHE A 345 -2.64 -5.76 -11.43
N TYR A 346 -1.98 -5.43 -10.31
CA TYR A 346 -1.33 -6.41 -9.46
C TYR A 346 -2.21 -6.83 -8.28
N THR A 347 -1.96 -8.02 -7.75
CA THR A 347 -2.59 -8.55 -6.54
C THR A 347 -1.72 -8.19 -5.35
N LEU A 348 -2.30 -7.52 -4.35
CA LEU A 348 -1.69 -7.37 -3.03
C LEU A 348 -2.78 -7.60 -1.98
N PRO A 349 -2.79 -8.76 -1.30
CA PRO A 349 -3.76 -9.01 -0.25
C PRO A 349 -3.35 -8.28 1.04
N SER A 350 -4.35 -8.02 1.89
CA SER A 350 -4.15 -7.56 3.26
C SER A 350 -4.70 -8.59 4.25
N THR A 351 -3.97 -8.86 5.33
CA THR A 351 -4.50 -9.63 6.46
C THR A 351 -5.55 -8.78 7.19
N VAL A 352 -6.71 -9.37 7.49
CA VAL A 352 -7.79 -8.73 8.25
C VAL A 352 -7.64 -9.11 9.72
N MET A 353 -7.25 -8.14 10.54
CA MET A 353 -7.00 -8.35 11.96
C MET A 353 -8.31 -8.43 12.75
N HIS A 354 -8.32 -9.28 13.79
CA HIS A 354 -9.41 -9.43 14.78
C HIS A 354 -10.82 -9.79 14.27
N HIS A 355 -11.10 -9.89 12.97
CA HIS A 355 -12.42 -10.23 12.45
C HIS A 355 -12.74 -11.74 12.59
N PRO A 356 -13.96 -12.14 13.02
CA PRO A 356 -14.28 -13.55 13.31
C PRO A 356 -14.41 -14.42 12.05
N ALA A 357 -14.91 -13.88 10.93
CA ALA A 357 -15.29 -14.65 9.74
C ALA A 357 -14.41 -14.42 8.50
N HIS A 358 -13.68 -13.29 8.46
CA HIS A 358 -12.81 -12.90 7.33
C HIS A 358 -11.38 -12.81 7.83
N LYS A 359 -10.42 -13.34 7.08
CA LYS A 359 -8.99 -13.36 7.46
C LYS A 359 -8.08 -12.62 6.49
N SER A 360 -8.52 -12.45 5.25
CA SER A 360 -7.81 -11.67 4.24
C SER A 360 -8.78 -10.85 3.39
N LEU A 361 -8.27 -9.75 2.86
CA LEU A 361 -8.89 -8.88 1.87
C LEU A 361 -8.06 -9.00 0.59
N LYS A 362 -8.66 -9.41 -0.54
CA LYS A 362 -7.94 -9.54 -1.81
C LYS A 362 -8.11 -8.25 -2.60
N ALA A 363 -7.11 -7.36 -2.55
CA ALA A 363 -7.12 -6.11 -3.31
C ALA A 363 -6.37 -6.25 -4.64
N ALA A 364 -6.96 -5.66 -5.69
CA ALA A 364 -6.28 -5.38 -6.95
C ALA A 364 -5.77 -3.94 -6.90
N TYR A 365 -4.61 -3.69 -7.47
CA TYR A 365 -4.04 -2.34 -7.61
C TYR A 365 -3.77 -2.06 -9.08
N SER A 366 -4.43 -1.03 -9.61
CA SER A 366 -4.18 -0.49 -10.94
C SER A 366 -2.68 -0.22 -11.12
N PHE A 367 -2.11 -0.73 -12.21
CA PHE A 367 -0.70 -0.53 -12.54
C PHE A 367 -0.60 0.39 -13.76
N TYR A 368 -0.17 -0.10 -14.92
CA TYR A 368 -0.17 0.68 -16.16
C TYR A 368 -1.38 0.33 -17.03
N ASN A 369 -2.13 1.36 -17.46
CA ASN A 369 -3.22 1.22 -18.42
C ASN A 369 -2.99 2.23 -19.54
N ILE A 370 -2.79 1.72 -20.76
CA ILE A 370 -2.44 2.51 -21.94
C ILE A 370 -3.58 2.33 -22.93
N HIS A 371 -4.08 3.43 -23.46
CA HIS A 371 -5.18 3.43 -24.42
C HIS A 371 -4.87 4.36 -25.59
N THR A 372 -5.34 3.99 -26.79
CA THR A 372 -5.22 4.78 -28.02
C THR A 372 -6.49 4.73 -28.86
N GLU A 373 -7.21 3.60 -28.88
CA GLU A 373 -8.46 3.43 -29.64
C GLU A 373 -9.66 3.21 -28.69
N THR A 374 -9.46 2.46 -27.60
CA THR A 374 -10.51 2.25 -26.59
C THR A 374 -10.59 3.47 -25.66
N PRO A 375 -11.80 4.01 -25.36
CA PRO A 375 -11.95 5.03 -24.32
C PRO A 375 -11.49 4.49 -22.96
N LEU A 376 -10.61 5.22 -22.24
CA LEU A 376 -10.05 4.77 -20.96
C LEU A 376 -11.14 4.40 -19.93
N LEU A 377 -12.28 5.10 -19.96
CA LEU A 377 -13.45 4.79 -19.14
C LEU A 377 -13.99 3.37 -19.35
N ASP A 378 -14.07 2.91 -20.60
CA ASP A 378 -14.57 1.58 -20.94
C ASP A 378 -13.51 0.50 -20.67
N LEU A 379 -12.24 0.78 -20.99
CA LEU A 379 -11.10 -0.10 -20.70
C LEU A 379 -10.99 -0.37 -19.19
N MET A 380 -11.10 0.66 -18.36
CA MET A 380 -11.05 0.52 -16.90
C MET A 380 -12.33 -0.09 -16.32
N ASN A 381 -13.50 0.13 -16.94
CA ASN A 381 -14.70 -0.62 -16.58
C ASN A 381 -14.51 -2.14 -16.80
N ASP A 382 -13.85 -2.53 -17.89
CA ASP A 382 -13.53 -3.93 -18.16
C ASP A 382 -12.49 -4.48 -17.18
N ALA A 383 -11.47 -3.70 -16.79
CA ALA A 383 -10.54 -4.08 -15.71
C ALA A 383 -11.28 -4.40 -14.39
N LEU A 384 -12.26 -3.57 -14.00
CA LEU A 384 -13.09 -3.80 -12.81
C LEU A 384 -13.95 -5.07 -12.94
N ILE A 385 -14.49 -5.37 -14.12
CA ILE A 385 -15.26 -6.60 -14.38
C ILE A 385 -14.36 -7.82 -14.24
N ILE A 386 -13.17 -7.81 -14.85
CA ILE A 386 -12.18 -8.89 -14.76
C ILE A 386 -11.77 -9.14 -13.30
N ALA A 387 -11.45 -8.08 -12.55
CA ALA A 387 -11.09 -8.20 -11.14
C ALA A 387 -12.25 -8.77 -10.29
N LYS A 388 -13.50 -8.34 -10.51
CA LYS A 388 -14.68 -8.93 -9.87
C LYS A 388 -14.80 -10.43 -10.19
N LEU A 389 -14.63 -10.84 -11.45
CA LEU A 389 -14.70 -12.24 -11.88
C LEU A 389 -13.56 -13.09 -11.28
N LYS A 390 -12.38 -12.50 -11.07
CA LYS A 390 -11.22 -13.10 -10.37
C LYS A 390 -11.32 -13.06 -8.83
N GLY A 391 -12.49 -12.69 -8.30
CA GLY A 391 -12.78 -12.72 -6.86
C GLY A 391 -12.02 -11.70 -6.02
N PHE A 392 -11.62 -10.57 -6.61
CA PHE A 392 -11.09 -9.43 -5.85
C PHE A 392 -12.21 -8.69 -5.11
N ASP A 393 -11.87 -8.16 -3.93
CA ASP A 393 -12.82 -7.47 -3.04
C ASP A 393 -12.85 -5.95 -3.26
N VAL A 394 -11.72 -5.37 -3.67
CA VAL A 394 -11.55 -3.95 -3.96
C VAL A 394 -10.55 -3.77 -5.10
N PHE A 395 -10.71 -2.71 -5.88
CA PHE A 395 -9.77 -2.28 -6.90
C PHE A 395 -9.26 -0.88 -6.52
N ASN A 396 -7.97 -0.76 -6.26
CA ASN A 396 -7.30 0.46 -5.87
C ASN A 396 -6.67 1.10 -7.10
N ALA A 397 -6.66 2.43 -7.15
CA ALA A 397 -5.95 3.20 -8.18
C ALA A 397 -5.32 4.43 -7.53
N LEU A 398 -4.35 5.03 -8.21
CA LEU A 398 -3.87 6.37 -7.88
C LEU A 398 -4.53 7.38 -8.84
N ASP A 399 -4.64 8.66 -8.47
CA ASP A 399 -5.05 9.73 -9.40
C ASP A 399 -3.95 10.20 -10.38
N LEU A 400 -2.88 9.41 -10.46
CA LEU A 400 -1.86 9.41 -11.51
C LEU A 400 -2.40 9.41 -12.95
N MET A 401 -1.54 9.84 -13.88
CA MET A 401 -1.73 9.72 -15.33
C MET A 401 -3.02 10.40 -15.78
N GLU A 402 -3.92 9.68 -16.47
CA GLU A 402 -5.24 10.20 -16.88
C GLU A 402 -6.37 9.63 -16.01
N ASN A 403 -6.05 9.05 -14.84
CA ASN A 403 -7.02 8.25 -14.08
C ASN A 403 -8.22 9.06 -13.58
N LYS A 404 -8.02 10.34 -13.22
CA LYS A 404 -9.10 11.27 -12.84
C LYS A 404 -10.25 11.31 -13.85
N THR A 405 -9.98 11.07 -15.14
CA THR A 405 -11.01 11.04 -16.19
C THR A 405 -12.06 9.94 -16.01
N PHE A 406 -11.76 8.87 -15.25
CA PHE A 406 -12.67 7.75 -14.99
C PHE A 406 -13.03 7.53 -13.51
N LEU A 407 -12.23 8.00 -12.55
CA LEU A 407 -12.38 7.63 -11.12
C LEU A 407 -13.81 7.86 -10.60
N GLU A 408 -14.33 9.08 -10.68
CA GLU A 408 -15.70 9.39 -10.23
C GLU A 408 -16.77 8.68 -11.05
N LYS A 409 -16.63 8.65 -12.38
CA LYS A 409 -17.58 8.04 -13.32
C LYS A 409 -17.74 6.54 -13.07
N LEU A 410 -16.64 5.85 -12.77
CA LEU A 410 -16.62 4.45 -12.38
C LEU A 410 -16.91 4.24 -10.90
N LYS A 411 -17.08 5.31 -10.10
CA LYS A 411 -17.47 5.31 -8.68
C LYS A 411 -16.37 4.83 -7.73
N PHE A 412 -15.12 5.20 -8.01
CA PHE A 412 -14.06 5.16 -7.02
C PHE A 412 -14.38 6.18 -5.92
N GLY A 413 -14.22 5.78 -4.66
CA GLY A 413 -14.19 6.69 -3.51
C GLY A 413 -12.76 7.14 -3.25
N VAL A 414 -12.62 8.34 -2.71
CA VAL A 414 -11.33 8.89 -2.25
C VAL A 414 -10.83 8.08 -1.06
N GLY A 415 -9.52 7.78 -1.02
CA GLY A 415 -8.86 7.16 0.12
C GLY A 415 -8.51 8.14 1.23
N ASP A 416 -8.35 7.59 2.44
CA ASP A 416 -7.70 8.23 3.58
C ASP A 416 -6.17 8.30 3.38
N GLY A 417 -5.57 7.25 2.81
CA GLY A 417 -4.15 7.20 2.49
C GLY A 417 -3.72 8.16 1.36
N ASN A 418 -2.65 8.89 1.60
CA ASN A 418 -1.90 9.62 0.57
C ASN A 418 -0.61 8.88 0.24
N LEU A 419 -0.20 8.88 -1.03
CA LEU A 419 1.15 8.48 -1.44
C LEU A 419 1.99 9.74 -1.66
N GLN A 420 3.29 9.66 -1.41
CA GLN A 420 4.21 10.78 -1.48
C GLN A 420 5.49 10.31 -2.19
N TYR A 421 5.99 11.10 -3.14
CA TYR A 421 7.04 10.67 -4.06
C TYR A 421 8.32 11.48 -3.90
N TYR A 422 9.35 10.82 -3.40
CA TYR A 422 10.63 11.43 -3.08
C TYR A 422 11.69 11.11 -4.12
N LEU A 423 12.47 12.12 -4.51
CA LEU A 423 13.69 11.94 -5.29
C LEU A 423 14.90 12.27 -4.39
N TYR A 424 15.78 11.30 -4.19
CA TYR A 424 17.01 11.50 -3.42
C TYR A 424 18.13 12.04 -4.33
N ASN A 425 18.90 13.02 -3.84
CA ASN A 425 19.91 13.75 -4.59
C ASN A 425 19.42 14.45 -5.87
N TRP A 426 18.13 14.72 -6.02
CA TRP A 426 17.58 15.39 -7.19
C TRP A 426 16.54 16.43 -6.81
N ARG A 427 16.66 17.62 -7.39
CA ARG A 427 15.65 18.68 -7.30
C ARG A 427 14.80 18.70 -8.57
N CYS A 428 13.50 18.89 -8.41
CA CYS A 428 12.52 19.03 -9.47
C CYS A 428 11.53 20.10 -9.04
N PRO A 429 11.18 21.09 -9.89
CA PRO A 429 10.02 21.95 -9.64
C PRO A 429 8.78 21.09 -9.38
N GLY A 430 7.87 21.56 -8.52
CA GLY A 430 6.57 20.90 -8.36
C GLY A 430 5.85 20.83 -9.70
N THR A 431 5.27 19.67 -10.01
CA THR A 431 4.46 19.50 -11.22
C THR A 431 3.04 19.17 -10.84
N ASP A 432 2.11 19.89 -11.45
CA ASP A 432 0.69 19.76 -11.22
C ASP A 432 0.20 18.31 -11.35
N SER A 433 -0.65 17.80 -10.46
CA SER A 433 -1.34 16.50 -10.63
C SER A 433 -2.22 16.41 -11.88
N GLU A 434 -2.36 17.52 -12.63
CA GLU A 434 -2.98 17.63 -13.95
C GLU A 434 -2.16 18.46 -14.98
N LYS A 435 -0.91 18.86 -14.64
CA LYS A 435 -0.15 20.01 -15.22
C LYS A 435 -0.48 21.41 -14.64
N GLY A 436 -1.28 21.48 -13.57
CA GLY A 436 -1.24 22.58 -12.59
C GLY A 436 -2.36 23.62 -12.67
N ALA A 437 -2.66 24.36 -11.60
CA ALA A 437 -2.17 24.28 -10.21
C ALA A 437 -3.27 24.76 -9.25
N PRO A 438 -3.43 24.15 -8.05
CA PRO A 438 -2.74 24.66 -6.84
C PRO A 438 -2.12 23.53 -5.97
N ALA A 439 -0.95 23.71 -5.38
CA ALA A 439 -0.70 24.51 -4.16
C ALA A 439 -1.61 24.13 -2.97
N ASP A 440 -1.27 23.04 -2.28
CA ASP A 440 -0.70 23.08 -0.91
C ASP A 440 -0.39 21.65 -0.41
N ASP A 441 0.36 21.55 0.69
CA ASP A 441 0.86 20.33 1.36
C ASP A 441 1.81 19.41 0.57
N VAL A 442 3.10 19.46 0.93
CA VAL A 442 4.08 18.43 0.56
C VAL A 442 5.10 18.13 1.68
N TRP A 443 5.53 16.86 1.73
CA TRP A 443 6.74 16.31 2.37
C TRP A 443 6.72 15.90 3.87
N VAL A 444 6.48 14.60 4.12
CA VAL A 444 7.06 13.81 5.24
C VAL A 444 7.42 12.40 4.75
N ALA A 445 8.70 12.05 4.79
CA ALA A 445 9.21 10.75 4.31
C ALA A 445 8.85 9.58 5.24
N GLN A 446 8.72 8.38 4.66
CA GLN A 446 8.74 7.08 5.37
C GLN A 446 10.18 6.65 5.68
#